data_AF-A0A521VSW1-F1
#
_entry.id   AF-A0A521VSW1-F1
#
_cell.length_a   1.000
_cell.length_b   1.000
_cell.length_c   1.000
_cell.angle_alpha   90.00
_cell.angle_beta   90.00
_cell.angle_gamma   90.00
#
_symmetry.space_group_name_H-M   'P 1'
#
loop_
_entity.id
_entity.type
_entity.pdbx_description
1 polymer ?
#
loop_
_entity_poly.entity_id
_entity_poly.type
_entity_poly.pdbx_seq_one_letter_code
_entity_poly.pdbx_strand_id
1 'polypeptide(L)' 'MDTHAETAAAELLARRWLIQIRALLEEATSYAKAADLCAASGNVDGAVKIVMDFEDPAFRAQETFKALLLLKREYTVDPE' A
#
# COMPACT_ATOMS: atom_id res chain seq x y z
N MET A 1 -16.66 -21.68 -18.99
CA MET A 1 -16.19 -20.45 -18.31
C MET A 1 -14.85 -20.11 -18.91
N ASP A 2 -14.63 -18.84 -19.23
CA ASP A 2 -13.52 -18.40 -20.09
C ASP A 2 -12.30 -18.05 -19.21
N THR A 3 -11.55 -19.08 -18.81
CA THR A 3 -10.41 -18.99 -17.86
C THR A 3 -9.38 -17.93 -18.29
N HIS A 4 -9.21 -17.69 -19.59
CA HIS A 4 -8.33 -16.64 -20.11
C HIS A 4 -8.78 -15.22 -19.75
N ALA A 5 -10.10 -14.96 -19.72
CA ALA A 5 -10.63 -13.65 -19.34
C ALA A 5 -10.47 -13.38 -17.84
N GLU A 6 -10.60 -14.42 -17.01
CA GLU A 6 -10.42 -14.37 -15.56
C GLU A 6 -8.96 -14.10 -15.18
N THR A 7 -8.01 -14.77 -15.83
CA THR A 7 -6.57 -14.52 -15.63
C THR A 7 -6.17 -13.10 -16.05
N ALA A 8 -6.65 -12.61 -17.20
CA ALA A 8 -6.38 -11.24 -17.64
C ALA A 8 -6.95 -10.18 -16.67
N ALA A 9 -8.14 -10.44 -16.10
CA ALA A 9 -8.73 -9.58 -15.09
C ALA A 9 -7.92 -9.58 -13.78
N ALA A 10 -7.43 -10.74 -13.34
CA ALA A 10 -6.57 -10.86 -12.16
C ALA A 10 -5.24 -10.12 -12.34
N GLU A 11 -4.60 -10.23 -13.51
CA GLU A 11 -3.38 -9.49 -13.81
C GLU A 11 -3.58 -7.98 -13.80
N LEU A 12 -4.69 -7.50 -14.38
CA LEU A 12 -5.04 -6.08 -14.38
C LEU A 12 -5.28 -5.58 -12.95
N LEU A 13 -5.99 -6.35 -12.13
CA LEU A 13 -6.24 -6.03 -10.73
C LEU A 13 -4.94 -6.00 -9.92
N ALA A 14 -4.07 -6.98 -10.10
CA ALA A 14 -2.76 -7.04 -9.45
C ALA A 14 -1.91 -5.80 -9.76
N ARG A 15 -1.86 -5.37 -11.02
CA ARG A 15 -1.16 -4.15 -11.43
C ARG A 15 -1.73 -2.90 -10.75
N ARG A 16 -3.05 -2.78 -10.65
CA ARG A 16 -3.70 -1.65 -9.96
C ARG A 16 -3.35 -1.63 -8.48
N TRP A 17 -3.40 -2.78 -7.81
CA TRP A 17 -3.04 -2.86 -6.39
C TRP A 17 -1.55 -2.58 -6.13
N LEU A 18 -0.65 -3.00 -7.00
CA LEU A 18 0.77 -2.61 -6.90
C LEU A 18 0.95 -1.08 -6.98
N ILE A 19 0.23 -0.41 -7.89
CA ILE A 19 0.25 1.06 -7.99
C ILE A 19 -0.33 1.69 -6.72
N GLN A 20 -1.44 1.16 -6.20
CA GLN A 20 -2.08 1.66 -4.98
C GLN A 20 -1.17 1.52 -3.75
N ILE A 21 -0.52 0.37 -3.59
CA ILE A 21 0.45 0.12 -2.51
C ILE A 21 1.57 1.15 -2.58
N ARG A 22 2.16 1.38 -3.76
CA ARG A 22 3.21 2.39 -3.93
C ARG A 22 2.71 3.79 -3.53
N ALA A 23 1.55 4.21 -4.03
CA ALA A 23 1.01 5.53 -3.74
C ALA A 23 0.77 5.75 -2.23
N LEU A 24 0.21 4.76 -1.54
CA LEU A 24 0.01 4.81 -0.09
C LEU A 24 1.33 4.86 0.68
N LEU A 25 2.34 4.10 0.26
CA LEU A 25 3.67 4.15 0.89
C LEU A 25 4.38 5.49 0.65
N GLU A 26 4.21 6.10 -0.52
CA GLU A 26 4.71 7.44 -0.84
C GLU A 26 4.04 8.50 0.05
N GLU A 27 2.72 8.40 0.25
CA GLU A 27 1.94 9.24 1.15
C GLU A 27 2.40 9.09 2.61
N ALA A 28 2.49 7.85 3.11
CA ALA A 28 3.02 7.57 4.45
C ALA A 28 4.44 8.14 4.63
N THR A 29 5.32 7.94 3.64
CA THR A 29 6.68 8.48 3.66
C THR A 29 6.69 10.01 3.73
N SER A 30 5.73 10.69 3.12
CA SER A 30 5.62 12.15 3.17
C SER A 30 5.35 12.66 4.59
N TYR A 31 4.46 11.99 5.35
CA TYR A 31 4.21 12.30 6.76
C TYR A 31 5.45 12.08 7.62
N ALA A 32 6.14 10.94 7.43
CA ALA A 32 7.37 10.65 8.17
C ALA A 32 8.46 11.72 7.94
N LYS A 33 8.65 12.15 6.68
CA LYS A 33 9.58 13.24 6.32
C LYS A 33 9.17 14.58 6.94
N ALA A 34 7.90 14.92 6.90
CA ALA A 34 7.39 16.16 7.49
C ALA A 34 7.57 16.18 9.01
N ALA A 35 7.33 15.05 9.69
CA ALA A 35 7.57 14.89 11.11
C ALA A 35 9.06 15.06 11.46
N ASP A 36 9.97 14.43 10.71
CA ASP A 36 11.42 14.55 10.92
C ASP A 36 11.89 16.01 10.79
N LEU A 37 11.47 16.71 9.75
CA LEU A 37 11.77 18.15 9.57
C LEU A 37 11.22 19.00 10.72
N CYS A 38 10.01 18.70 11.19
CA CYS A 38 9.39 19.40 12.31
C CYS A 38 10.20 19.20 13.61
N ALA A 39 10.60 17.96 13.90
CA ALA A 39 11.44 17.63 15.04
C ALA A 39 12.82 18.30 14.95
N ALA A 40 13.45 18.30 13.77
CA ALA A 40 14.74 18.95 13.53
C ALA A 40 14.69 20.47 13.76
N SER A 41 13.53 21.10 13.57
CA SER A 41 13.31 22.51 13.91
C SER A 41 13.02 22.78 15.40
N GLY A 42 13.06 21.76 16.26
CA GLY A 42 12.80 21.85 17.69
C GLY A 42 11.33 21.69 18.09
N ASN A 43 10.43 21.44 17.14
CA ASN A 43 9.01 21.24 17.40
C ASN A 43 8.64 19.75 17.44
N VAL A 44 9.04 19.07 18.52
CA VAL A 44 8.81 17.63 18.70
C VAL A 44 7.32 17.30 18.85
N ASP A 45 6.54 18.12 19.56
CA ASP A 45 5.09 17.90 19.71
C ASP A 45 4.35 18.00 18.37
N GLY A 46 4.77 18.93 17.51
CA GLY A 46 4.27 19.05 16.14
C GLY A 46 4.64 17.83 15.29
N ALA A 47 5.87 17.33 15.42
CA ALA A 47 6.32 16.12 14.74
C ALA A 47 5.49 14.90 15.11
N VAL A 48 5.18 14.72 16.40
CA VAL A 48 4.33 13.60 16.88
C VAL A 48 2.93 13.71 16.28
N LYS A 49 2.34 14.90 16.23
CA LYS A 49 1.02 15.07 15.61
C LYS A 49 1.03 14.72 14.12
N ILE A 50 2.06 15.14 13.39
CA ILE A 50 2.20 14.84 11.96
C ILE A 50 2.37 13.34 11.73
N VAL A 51 3.20 12.66 12.55
CA VAL A 51 3.46 11.23 12.34
C VAL A 51 2.25 10.36 12.71
N MET A 52 1.27 10.87 13.45
CA MET A 52 0.01 10.11 13.67
C MET A 52 -0.75 9.89 12.36
N ASP A 53 -0.70 10.85 11.41
CA ASP A 53 -1.34 10.72 10.11
C ASP A 53 -0.64 9.71 9.19
N PHE A 54 0.56 9.22 9.56
CA PHE A 54 1.25 8.12 8.87
C PHE A 54 0.48 6.80 8.96
N GLU A 55 -0.25 6.57 10.07
CA GLU A 55 -0.83 5.26 10.39
C GLU A 55 -1.84 4.82 9.34
N ASP A 56 -2.73 5.71 8.88
CA ASP A 56 -3.77 5.39 7.89
C ASP A 56 -3.19 4.88 6.55
N PRO A 57 -2.33 5.63 5.84
CA PRO A 57 -1.79 5.16 4.57
C PRO A 57 -0.93 3.90 4.74
N ALA A 58 -0.18 3.76 5.84
CA ALA A 58 0.61 2.56 6.11
C ALA A 58 -0.28 1.32 6.32
N PHE A 59 -1.35 1.44 7.11
CA PHE A 59 -2.33 0.37 7.33
C PHE A 59 -3.00 -0.03 6.02
N ARG A 60 -3.47 0.93 5.23
CA ARG A 60 -4.13 0.69 3.95
C ARG A 60 -3.19 0.03 2.92
N ALA A 61 -1.91 0.40 2.93
CA ALA A 61 -0.90 -0.24 2.09
C ALA A 61 -0.75 -1.72 2.46
N GLN A 62 -0.69 -2.02 3.77
CA GLN A 62 -0.58 -3.38 4.28
C GLN A 62 -1.82 -4.23 3.93
N GLU A 63 -3.03 -3.71 4.10
CA GLU A 63 -4.26 -4.42 3.76
C GLU A 63 -4.36 -4.68 2.25
N THR A 64 -3.99 -3.70 1.42
CA THR A 64 -3.94 -3.88 -0.04
C THR A 64 -2.91 -4.94 -0.43
N PHE A 65 -1.75 -4.96 0.23
CA PHE A 65 -0.73 -5.99 0.02
C PHE A 65 -1.23 -7.39 0.39
N LYS A 66 -1.92 -7.55 1.53
CA LYS A 66 -2.54 -8.83 1.91
C LYS A 66 -3.56 -9.28 0.87
N ALA A 67 -4.41 -8.39 0.39
CA ALA A 67 -5.38 -8.70 -0.67
C ALA A 67 -4.68 -9.17 -1.96
N LEU A 68 -3.59 -8.51 -2.36
CA LEU A 68 -2.77 -8.92 -3.51
C LEU A 68 -2.17 -10.32 -3.34
N LEU A 69 -1.69 -10.66 -2.14
CA LEU A 69 -1.18 -12.00 -1.86
C LEU A 69 -2.28 -13.07 -1.94
N LEU A 70 -3.50 -12.76 -1.47
CA LEU A 70 -4.65 -13.65 -1.59
C LEU A 70 -5.04 -13.87 -3.05
N LEU A 71 -5.13 -12.82 -3.84
CA LEU A 71 -5.37 -12.90 -5.29
C LEU A 71 -4.31 -13.77 -5.96
N LYS A 72 -3.03 -13.54 -5.67
CA LYS A 72 -1.97 -14.40 -6.20
C LYS A 72 -2.23 -15.85 -5.82
N ARG A 73 -2.48 -16.17 -4.54
CA ARG A 73 -2.74 -17.55 -4.10
C ARG A 73 -3.90 -18.19 -4.86
N GLU A 74 -5.01 -17.48 -5.05
CA GLU A 74 -6.19 -18.00 -5.74
C GLU A 74 -5.95 -18.26 -7.24
N TYR A 75 -5.10 -17.44 -7.88
CA TYR A 75 -4.82 -17.54 -9.31
C TYR A 75 -3.47 -18.22 -9.65
N THR A 76 -2.70 -18.69 -8.64
CA THR A 76 -1.52 -19.55 -8.86
C THR A 76 -1.85 -21.05 -8.69
N VAL A 77 -3.08 -21.40 -8.32
CA VAL A 77 -3.58 -22.79 -8.34
C VAL A 77 -4.22 -23.06 -9.70
N ASP A 78 -3.41 -23.03 -10.75
CA ASP A 78 -3.64 -23.88 -11.93
C ASP A 78 -2.33 -24.04 -12.72
N PRO A 79 -1.57 -25.10 -12.45
CA PRO A 79 -0.69 -25.68 -13.45
C PRO A 79 -0.85 -27.21 -13.48
N GLU A 80 -1.91 -27.72 -14.11
CA GLU A 80 -1.89 -29.06 -14.77
C GLU A 80 -2.66 -29.06 -16.09
#